data_AF-A0A822DX92-F1
#
_entry.id   AF-A0A822DX92-F1
#
_cell.length_a   1.000
_cell.length_b   1.000
_cell.length_c   1.000
_cell.angle_alpha   90.00
_cell.angle_beta   90.00
_cell.angle_gamma   90.00
#
_symmetry.space_group_name_H-M   'P 1'
#
loop_
_entity.id
_entity.type
_entity.pdbx_description
1 polymer ?
#
loop_
_entity_poly.entity_id
_entity_poly.type
_entity_poly.pdbx_seq_one_letter_code
_entity_poly.pdbx_strand_id
1 'polypeptide(L)'
;MPLQVVEWQRALKPLEKQQQGLVSRNTIIKPGQRYDEIMNIVYNNQFTRDPYLKELSIHVDEQGMVQTKRHVLSPPEIEYHRGGT
;
A
#
# COMPACT_ATOMS: atom_id res chain seq x y z
N MET A 1 20.45 7.29 -34.04
CA MET A 1 20.21 7.02 -32.60
C MET A 1 19.44 5.71 -32.51
N PRO A 2 19.86 4.74 -31.69
CA PRO A 2 19.08 3.52 -31.51
C PRO A 2 17.73 3.86 -30.89
N LEU A 3 16.67 3.14 -31.31
CA LEU A 3 15.34 3.30 -30.76
C LEU A 3 15.37 2.84 -29.28
N GLN A 4 15.17 3.77 -28.35
CA GLN A 4 15.11 3.47 -26.92
C GLN A 4 13.70 3.73 -26.39
N VAL A 5 13.19 2.83 -25.56
CA VAL A 5 11.91 3.02 -24.87
C VAL A 5 12.10 4.12 -23.83
N VAL A 6 11.22 5.13 -23.84
CA VAL A 6 11.26 6.22 -22.86
C VAL A 6 10.83 5.68 -21.50
N GLU A 7 11.46 6.19 -20.44
CA GLU A 7 11.15 5.82 -19.06
C GLU A 7 9.71 6.18 -18.66
N TRP A 8 9.23 5.56 -17.57
CA TRP A 8 7.94 5.86 -16.94
C TRP A 8 6.69 5.57 -17.80
N GLN A 9 6.84 4.81 -18.88
CA GLN A 9 5.70 4.29 -19.63
C GLN A 9 5.05 3.13 -18.90
N ARG A 10 3.78 3.30 -18.47
CA ARG A 10 3.01 2.24 -17.84
C ARG A 10 2.74 1.10 -18.83
N ALA A 11 3.06 -0.13 -18.43
CA ALA A 11 2.66 -1.32 -19.19
C ALA A 11 1.13 -1.49 -19.16
N LEU A 12 0.50 -1.51 -20.34
CA LEU A 12 -0.96 -1.65 -20.48
C LEU A 12 -1.40 -3.09 -20.75
N LYS A 13 -0.49 -3.94 -21.22
CA LYS A 13 -0.77 -5.35 -21.49
C LYS A 13 -0.90 -6.11 -20.17
N PRO A 14 -1.83 -7.07 -20.06
CA PRO A 14 -1.90 -7.95 -18.91
C PRO A 14 -0.57 -8.66 -18.67
N LEU A 15 -0.21 -8.82 -17.39
CA LEU A 15 0.99 -9.56 -16.99
C LEU A 15 0.79 -11.06 -17.21
N GLU A 16 1.84 -11.74 -17.67
CA GLU A 16 1.90 -13.20 -17.75
C GLU A 16 1.97 -13.83 -16.35
N LYS A 17 1.65 -15.13 -16.22
CA LYS A 17 1.63 -15.82 -14.91
C LYS A 17 2.94 -15.69 -14.14
N GLN A 18 4.08 -15.81 -14.82
CA GLN A 18 5.39 -15.66 -14.19
C GLN A 18 5.60 -14.22 -13.68
N GLN A 19 5.22 -13.22 -14.47
CA GLN A 19 5.29 -11.80 -14.11
C GLN A 19 4.35 -11.46 -12.94
N GLN A 20 3.14 -12.03 -12.92
CA GLN A 20 2.20 -11.89 -11.80
C GLN A 20 2.78 -12.45 -10.51
N GLY A 21 3.44 -13.62 -10.56
CA GLY A 21 4.12 -14.21 -9.39
C GLY A 21 5.24 -13.33 -8.85
N LEU A 22 6.05 -12.74 -9.74
CA LEU A 22 7.10 -11.78 -9.36
C LEU A 22 6.53 -10.52 -8.72
N VAL A 23 5.49 -9.93 -9.32
CA VAL A 23 4.81 -8.75 -8.74
C VAL A 23 4.24 -9.10 -7.38
N SER A 24 3.56 -10.25 -7.24
CA SER A 24 2.95 -10.67 -5.97
C SER A 24 4.02 -10.86 -4.88
N ARG A 25 5.13 -11.52 -5.20
CA ARG A 25 6.25 -11.70 -4.27
C ARG A 25 6.83 -10.37 -3.80
N ASN A 26 6.86 -9.36 -4.67
CA ASN A 26 7.44 -8.06 -4.38
C ASN A 26 6.46 -7.09 -3.69
N THR A 27 5.15 -7.24 -3.89
CA THR A 27 4.14 -6.29 -3.36
C THR A 27 3.47 -6.77 -2.07
N ILE A 28 3.44 -8.08 -1.81
CA ILE A 28 2.92 -8.66 -0.56
C ILE A 28 3.94 -8.38 0.55
N ILE A 29 3.55 -7.52 1.49
CA ILE A 29 4.37 -7.18 2.65
C ILE A 29 3.55 -7.21 3.94
N LYS A 30 4.21 -7.39 5.09
CA LYS A 30 3.55 -7.44 6.40
C LYS A 30 3.05 -6.04 6.81
N PRO A 31 1.98 -5.95 7.62
CA PRO A 31 1.42 -4.66 8.04
C PRO A 31 2.44 -3.70 8.69
N GLY A 32 3.33 -4.19 9.56
CA GLY A 32 4.38 -3.35 10.17
C GLY A 32 5.35 -2.79 9.14
N GLN A 33 5.82 -3.62 8.19
CA GLN A 33 6.69 -3.18 7.11
C GLN A 33 5.99 -2.17 6.18
N ARG A 34 4.69 -2.39 5.90
CA ARG A 34 3.88 -1.45 5.13
C ARG A 34 3.75 -0.10 5.83
N TYR A 35 3.59 -0.11 7.15
CA TYR A 35 3.57 1.12 7.94
C TYR A 35 4.88 1.88 7.77
N ASP A 36 6.03 1.22 7.96
CA ASP A 36 7.35 1.83 7.84
C ASP A 36 7.61 2.38 6.42
N GLU A 37 7.25 1.62 5.38
CA GLU A 37 7.36 2.07 3.98
C GLU A 37 6.53 3.34 3.72
N ILE A 38 5.29 3.39 4.21
CA ILE A 38 4.43 4.56 4.04
C ILE A 38 5.03 5.76 4.77
N MET A 39 5.46 5.59 6.03
CA MET A 39 6.07 6.69 6.78
C MET A 39 7.37 7.19 6.14
N ASN A 40 8.18 6.29 5.57
CA ASN A 40 9.37 6.67 4.80
C ASN A 40 9.02 7.47 3.54
N ILE A 41 7.96 7.09 2.81
CA ILE A 41 7.48 7.87 1.65
C ILE A 41 7.06 9.27 2.09
N VAL A 42 6.29 9.37 3.17
CA VAL A 42 5.83 10.66 3.72
C VAL A 42 7.02 11.54 4.09
N TYR A 43 7.98 11.00 4.83
CA TYR A 43 9.21 11.71 5.22
C TYR A 43 10.03 12.18 4.00
N ASN A 44 10.19 11.31 3.00
CA ASN A 44 10.97 11.61 1.80
C ASN A 44 10.30 12.64 0.87
N ASN A 45 8.97 12.70 0.89
CA ASN A 45 8.22 13.67 0.10
C ASN A 45 8.30 15.09 0.67
N GLN A 46 8.72 15.26 1.93
CA GLN A 46 8.93 16.57 2.57
C GLN A 46 7.77 17.55 2.33
N PHE A 47 6.53 17.11 2.58
CA PHE A 47 5.33 17.90 2.27
C PHE A 47 5.32 19.27 2.95
N THR A 48 5.93 19.37 4.14
CA THR A 48 6.14 20.65 4.86
C THR A 48 6.96 21.69 4.09
N ARG A 49 7.73 21.27 3.09
CA ARG A 49 8.58 22.13 2.24
C ARG A 49 8.00 22.36 0.84
N ASP A 50 6.87 21.73 0.52
CA ASP A 50 6.23 21.91 -0.78
C ASP A 50 5.70 23.36 -0.91
N PRO A 51 6.12 24.11 -1.95
CA PRO A 51 5.75 25.51 -2.09
C PRO A 51 4.25 25.71 -2.38
N TYR A 52 3.61 24.75 -3.05
CA TYR A 52 2.19 24.81 -3.37
C TYR A 52 1.33 24.51 -2.14
N LEU A 53 1.72 23.52 -1.33
CA LEU A 53 1.03 23.22 -0.08
C LEU A 53 1.15 24.39 0.90
N LYS A 54 2.32 25.03 0.96
CA LYS A 54 2.54 26.23 1.77
C LYS A 54 1.65 27.39 1.32
N GLU A 55 1.56 27.66 0.01
CA GLU A 55 0.70 28.72 -0.55
C GLU A 55 -0.77 28.48 -0.24
N LEU A 56 -1.21 27.21 -0.30
CA LEU A 56 -2.57 26.81 0.03
C LEU A 56 -2.83 26.67 1.54
N SER A 57 -1.85 26.96 2.39
CA SER A 57 -1.93 26.78 3.84
C SER A 57 -2.34 25.35 4.25
N ILE A 58 -1.94 24.35 3.47
CA ILE A 58 -2.18 22.93 3.74
C ILE A 58 -1.01 22.39 4.57
N HIS A 59 -1.34 21.72 5.67
CA HIS A 59 -0.37 21.03 6.51
C HIS A 59 -0.63 19.52 6.49
N VAL A 60 0.44 18.74 6.30
CA VAL A 60 0.43 17.28 6.38
C VAL A 60 1.14 16.90 7.67
N ASP A 61 0.48 16.11 8.52
CA ASP A 61 1.11 15.52 9.70
C ASP A 61 2.02 14.37 9.27
N GLU A 62 3.33 14.56 9.47
CA GLU A 62 4.37 13.58 9.11
C GLU A 62 4.80 12.72 10.31
N GLN A 63 4.26 12.96 11.52
CA GLN A 63 4.69 12.29 12.75
C GLN A 63 4.08 10.89 12.93
N GLY A 64 2.94 10.62 12.30
CA GLY A 64 2.29 9.33 12.40
C GLY A 64 1.00 9.20 11.59
N MET A 65 0.40 8.01 11.64
CA MET A 65 -0.91 7.77 11.04
C MET A 65 -2.03 8.09 12.03
N VAL A 66 -3.19 8.43 11.49
CA VAL A 66 -4.42 8.66 12.27
C VAL A 66 -4.75 7.44 13.15
N GLN A 67 -4.90 7.68 14.45
CA GLN A 67 -5.28 6.64 15.40
C GLN A 67 -6.81 6.58 15.54
N THR A 68 -7.37 5.36 15.53
CA THR A 68 -8.81 5.13 15.63
C THR A 68 -9.13 4.13 16.73
N LYS A 69 -10.28 4.31 17.40
CA LYS A 69 -10.80 3.31 18.35
C LYS A 69 -11.37 2.14 17.57
N ARG A 70 -11.09 0.91 18.00
CA ARG A 70 -11.59 -0.32 17.36
C ARG A 70 -12.17 -1.28 18.38
N HIS A 71 -13.15 -2.05 17.94
CA HIS A 71 -13.72 -3.17 18.67
C HIS A 71 -13.41 -4.46 17.90
N VAL A 72 -12.97 -5.50 18.62
CA VAL A 72 -12.77 -6.84 18.05
C VAL A 72 -13.95 -7.68 18.50
N LEU A 73 -14.78 -8.10 17.55
CA LEU A 73 -15.90 -8.98 17.83
C LEU A 73 -15.40 -10.41 18.01
N SER A 74 -16.10 -11.17 18.86
CA SER A 74 -15.86 -12.62 18.96
C SER A 74 -16.18 -13.29 17.63
N PRO A 75 -15.43 -14.36 17.25
CA PRO A 75 -15.76 -15.13 16.06
C PRO A 75 -17.11 -15.83 16.23
N PRO A 76 -17.82 -16.14 15.11
CA PRO A 76 -19.04 -16.93 15.17
C PRO A 76 -18.73 -18.38 15.55
N GLU A 77 -19.74 -19.08 16.08
CA GLU A 77 -19.68 -20.53 16.24
C GLU A 77 -19.83 -21.22 14.87
N ILE A 78 -19.01 -22.25 14.63
CA ILE A 78 -19.06 -23.03 13.39
C ILE A 78 -19.82 -24.32 13.69
N GLU A 79 -21.05 -24.43 13.17
CA GLU A 79 -21.82 -25.66 13.21
C GLU A 79 -21.42 -26.58 12.04
N TYR A 80 -20.88 -27.75 12.35
CA TYR A 80 -20.63 -28.80 11.36
C TYR A 80 -21.84 -29.73 11.25
N HIS A 81 -22.10 -30.29 10.07
CA HIS A 81 -23.07 -31.37 9.94
C HIS A 81 -22.65 -32.55 10.84
N ARG A 82 -23.51 -32.89 11.80
CA ARG A 82 -23.37 -34.13 12.58
C ARG A 82 -23.50 -35.29 11.59
N GLY A 83 -22.43 -36.07 11.42
CA GLY A 83 -22.29 -37.08 10.37
C GLY A 83 -23.55 -37.92 10.18
N GLY A 84 -23.99 -38.05 8.92
CA GLY A 84 -24.90 -39.10 8.52
C GLY A 84 -24.21 -40.45 8.80
N THR A 85 -24.85 -41.23 9.66
CA THR A 85 -24.60 -42.68 9.82
C THR A 85 -24.66 -43.40 8.48
#